data_AF-A0A851UWI5-F1
#
_entry.id   AF-A0A851UWI5-F1
#
_cell.length_a   1.000
_cell.length_b   1.000
_cell.length_c   1.000
_cell.angle_alpha   90.00
_cell.angle_beta   90.00
_cell.angle_gamma   90.00
#
_symmetry.space_group_name_H-M   'P 1'
#
loop_
_entity.id
_entity.type
_entity.pdbx_description
1 polymer ?
#
loop_
_entity_poly.entity_id
_entity_poly.type
_entity_poly.pdbx_seq_one_letter_code
_entity_poly.pdbx_strand_id
1 'polypeptide(L)' 'LDAVLRSRVKGQEQAISAVASAIRLSRAGLHAGNRPIASFLFLGQTGTGKTELAKALSQELTGTEKNLITINMSEYQDKH' A
#
# COMPACT_ATOMS: atom_id res chain seq x y z
N LEU A 1 1.03 -12.57 2.94
CA LEU A 1 0.91 -11.36 2.09
C LEU A 1 -0.11 -11.53 0.97
N ASP A 2 0.16 -12.17 -0.18
CA ASP A 2 -0.80 -12.24 -1.31
C ASP A 2 -2.19 -12.74 -0.90
N ALA A 3 -2.27 -13.86 -0.18
CA ALA A 3 -3.56 -14.41 0.29
C ALA A 3 -4.31 -13.45 1.24
N VAL A 4 -3.59 -12.69 2.07
CA VAL A 4 -4.18 -11.71 2.99
C VAL A 4 -4.66 -10.47 2.23
N LEU A 5 -3.87 -9.96 1.28
CA LEU A 5 -4.28 -8.84 0.45
C LEU A 5 -5.48 -9.21 -0.43
N ARG A 6 -5.52 -10.44 -0.98
CA ARG A 6 -6.66 -10.99 -1.73
C ARG A 6 -7.89 -11.25 -0.87
N SER A 7 -7.74 -11.49 0.43
CA SER A 7 -8.91 -11.67 1.30
C SER A 7 -9.62 -10.34 1.52
N ARG A 8 -8.88 -9.23 1.58
CA ARG A 8 -9.40 -7.87 1.82
C ARG A 8 -9.79 -7.12 0.56
N VAL A 9 -9.00 -7.23 -0.52
CA VAL A 9 -9.24 -6.54 -1.78
C VAL A 9 -9.53 -7.57 -2.87
N LYS A 10 -10.72 -7.49 -3.47
CA LYS A 10 -11.19 -8.44 -4.49
C LYS A 10 -11.06 -7.85 -5.89
N GLY A 11 -10.69 -8.70 -6.86
CA GLY A 11 -10.67 -8.34 -8.28
C GLY A 11 -9.50 -7.43 -8.72
N GLN A 12 -8.50 -7.18 -7.85
CA GLN A 12 -7.35 -6.32 -8.13
C GLN A 12 -6.03 -7.11 -8.17
N GLU A 13 -6.04 -8.27 -8.83
CA GLU A 13 -4.93 -9.25 -8.80
C GLU A 13 -3.58 -8.68 -9.24
N GLN A 14 -3.58 -7.85 -10.29
CA GLN A 14 -2.35 -7.23 -10.79
C GLN A 14 -1.74 -6.27 -9.75
N ALA A 15 -2.56 -5.42 -9.13
CA ALA A 15 -2.11 -4.49 -8.10
C ALA A 15 -1.62 -5.22 -6.85
N ILE A 16 -2.34 -6.25 -6.42
CA ILE A 16 -1.97 -7.08 -5.26
C ILE A 16 -0.62 -7.76 -5.50
N SER A 17 -0.44 -8.40 -6.66
CA SER A 17 0.81 -9.09 -7.02
C SER A 17 2.00 -8.12 -7.08
N ALA A 18 1.82 -6.93 -7.68
CA ALA A 18 2.87 -5.92 -7.78
C ALA A 18 3.32 -5.44 -6.39
N VAL A 19 2.36 -5.14 -5.51
CA VAL A 19 2.63 -4.74 -4.13
C VAL A 19 3.33 -5.86 -3.36
N ALA A 20 2.81 -7.09 -3.42
CA ALA A 20 3.38 -8.22 -2.70
C ALA A 20 4.82 -8.55 -3.16
N SER A 21 5.10 -8.39 -4.44
CA SER A 21 6.45 -8.53 -5.01
C SER A 21 7.43 -7.52 -4.42
N ALA A 22 7.07 -6.23 -4.39
CA ALA A 22 7.93 -5.18 -3.84
C ALA A 22 8.25 -5.39 -2.34
N ILE A 23 7.25 -5.80 -1.55
CA ILE A 23 7.47 -6.12 -0.12
C ILE A 23 8.38 -7.34 0.06
N ARG A 24 8.24 -8.38 -0.78
CA ARG A 24 9.13 -9.55 -0.76
C ARG A 24 10.59 -9.16 -1.05
N LEU A 25 10.81 -8.30 -2.03
CA LEU A 25 12.14 -7.80 -2.38
C LEU A 25 12.80 -7.07 -1.19
N SER A 26 12.03 -6.21 -0.52
CA SER A 26 12.51 -5.50 0.66
C SER A 26 12.86 -6.43 1.82
N ARG A 27 12.02 -7.43 2.11
CA ARG A 27 12.28 -8.45 3.15
C ARG A 27 13.51 -9.29 2.84
N ALA A 28 13.85 -9.48 1.57
CA ALA A 28 15.07 -10.17 1.15
C ALA A 28 16.34 -9.29 1.25
N GLY A 29 16.21 -8.03 1.69
CA GLY A 29 17.34 -7.09 1.79
C GLY A 29 17.83 -6.57 0.43
N LEU A 30 17.06 -6.78 -0.64
CA LEU A 30 17.44 -6.41 -2.01
C LEU A 30 17.02 -4.98 -2.39
N HIS A 31 16.80 -4.11 -1.40
CA HIS A 31 16.41 -2.71 -1.59
C HIS A 31 17.59 -1.78 -1.35
N ALA A 32 17.64 -0.65 -2.07
CA ALA A 32 18.67 0.35 -1.86
C ALA A 32 18.45 1.06 -0.51
N GLY A 33 19.45 1.05 0.38
CA GLY A 33 19.31 1.50 1.77
C GLY A 33 18.94 2.98 1.99
N ASN A 34 18.97 3.82 0.93
CA ASN A 34 18.56 5.24 0.99
C ASN A 34 17.22 5.51 0.26
N ARG A 35 16.37 4.49 0.11
CA ARG A 35 15.08 4.63 -0.57
C ARG A 35 13.96 3.99 0.26
N PRO A 36 12.72 4.48 0.14
CA PRO A 36 11.57 3.78 0.70
C PRO A 36 11.51 2.32 0.23
N ILE A 37 10.98 1.45 1.10
CA ILE A 37 10.73 0.03 0.80
C ILE A 37 10.02 -0.15 -0.55
N ALA A 38 8.98 0.65 -0.77
CA ALA A 38 8.26 0.73 -2.03
C ALA A 38 7.52 2.08 -2.10
N SER A 39 7.27 2.56 -3.31
CA SER A 39 6.43 3.71 -3.59
C SER A 39 5.40 3.32 -4.64
N PHE A 40 4.11 3.54 -4.36
CA PHE A 40 3.01 3.16 -5.23
C PHE A 40 2.12 4.35 -5.54
N LEU A 41 1.63 4.40 -6.78
CA LEU A 41 0.55 5.30 -7.19
C LEU A 41 -0.63 4.44 -7.67
N PHE A 42 -1.71 4.42 -6.90
CA PHE A 42 -2.91 3.68 -7.26
C PHE A 42 -3.90 4.60 -8.01
N LEU A 43 -4.20 4.28 -9.27
CA LEU A 43 -5.15 5.02 -10.11
C LEU A 43 -6.43 4.21 -10.36
N GLY A 44 -7.54 4.87 -10.65
CA GLY A 44 -8.83 4.25 -11.00
C GLY A 44 -10.02 4.78 -10.19
N GLN A 45 -11.21 4.23 -10.42
CA GLN A 45 -12.46 4.71 -9.84
C GLN A 45 -12.51 4.59 -8.29
N THR A 46 -13.29 5.46 -7.65
CA THR A 46 -13.60 5.38 -6.21
C THR A 46 -14.24 4.03 -5.87
N GLY A 47 -13.98 3.51 -4.67
CA GLY A 47 -14.54 2.23 -4.21
C GLY A 47 -13.79 0.97 -4.68
N THR A 48 -12.78 1.11 -5.54
CA THR A 48 -11.99 -0.03 -6.05
C THR A 48 -10.97 -0.63 -5.06
N GLY A 49 -10.90 -0.12 -3.83
CA GLY A 49 -10.05 -0.68 -2.77
C GLY A 49 -8.66 -0.06 -2.60
N LYS A 50 -8.40 1.14 -3.15
CA LYS A 50 -7.09 1.82 -3.02
C LYS A 50 -6.68 2.07 -1.56
N THR A 51 -7.57 2.69 -0.80
CA THR A 51 -7.36 2.97 0.63
C THR A 51 -7.32 1.68 1.46
N GLU A 52 -8.15 0.70 1.09
CA GLU A 52 -8.19 -0.59 1.77
C GLU A 52 -6.87 -1.37 1.60
N LEU A 53 -6.26 -1.30 0.42
CA LEU A 53 -4.95 -1.91 0.17
C LEU A 53 -3.86 -1.27 1.04
N ALA A 54 -3.89 0.05 1.25
CA ALA A 54 -2.97 0.74 2.15
C ALA A 54 -3.13 0.29 3.61
N LYS A 55 -4.37 0.14 4.09
CA LYS A 55 -4.67 -0.39 5.44
C LYS A 55 -4.18 -1.83 5.61
N ALA A 56 -4.48 -2.68 4.63
CA ALA A 56 -4.02 -4.06 4.61
C ALA A 56 -2.48 -4.16 4.67
N LEU A 57 -1.77 -3.27 3.98
CA LEU A 57 -0.31 -3.21 4.05
C LEU A 57 0.19 -2.78 5.43
N SER A 58 -0.41 -1.77 6.06
CA SER A 58 -0.03 -1.36 7.42
C SER A 58 -0.15 -2.51 8.41
N GLN A 59 -1.26 -3.26 8.33
CA GLN A 59 -1.49 -4.45 9.16
C GLN A 59 -0.39 -5.52 8.93
N GLU A 60 -0.05 -5.81 7.68
CA GLU A 60 0.93 -6.85 7.32
C GLU A 60 2.39 -6.46 7.61
N LEU A 61 2.70 -5.17 7.57
CA LEU A 61 4.06 -4.67 7.76
C LEU A 61 4.37 -4.33 9.21
N THR A 62 3.38 -3.84 9.97
CA THR A 62 3.58 -3.31 11.32
C THR A 62 2.76 -4.02 12.39
N GLY A 63 1.94 -5.00 12.00
CA GLY A 63 1.04 -5.72 12.92
C GLY A 63 -0.23 -4.94 13.29
N THR A 64 -0.38 -3.70 12.82
CA THR A 64 -1.56 -2.88 13.11
C THR A 64 -1.87 -1.90 11.97
N GLU A 65 -3.15 -1.64 11.73
CA GLU A 65 -3.59 -0.54 10.85
C GLU A 65 -3.35 0.84 11.45
N LYS A 66 -3.19 0.95 12.78
CA LYS A 66 -3.06 2.22 13.48
C LYS A 66 -1.78 2.98 13.15
N ASN A 67 -0.78 2.29 12.62
CA ASN A 67 0.48 2.90 12.18
C ASN A 67 0.38 3.52 10.78
N LEU A 68 -0.77 3.41 10.11
CA LEU A 68 -0.99 4.06 8.83
C LEU A 68 -1.15 5.58 9.02
N ILE A 69 -0.11 6.32 8.65
CA ILE A 69 -0.20 7.78 8.55
C ILE A 69 -1.00 8.12 7.29
N THR A 70 -2.15 8.77 7.47
CA THR A 70 -3.02 9.21 6.39
C THR A 70 -2.96 10.73 6.30
N ILE A 71 -2.68 11.25 5.12
CA ILE A 71 -2.71 12.69 4.87
C ILE A 71 -3.82 12.96 3.86
N ASN A 72 -4.81 13.76 4.26
CA ASN A 72 -5.93 14.13 3.40
C ASN A 72 -5.51 15.24 2.44
N MET A 73 -5.18 14.89 1.21
CA MET A 73 -4.71 15.85 0.21
C MET A 73 -5.72 16.95 -0.12
N SER A 74 -7.02 16.72 0.10
CA SER A 74 -8.04 17.76 -0.11
C SER A 74 -7.87 18.95 0.83
N GLU A 75 -7.26 18.75 2.00
CA GLU A 75 -6.97 19.82 2.98
C GLU A 75 -5.76 20.67 2.57
N TYR A 76 -4.97 20.23 1.59
CA TYR A 76 -3.74 20.88 1.13
C TYR A 76 -3.89 21.52 -0.26
N GLN A 77 -5.14 21.73 -0.70
CA GLN A 77 -5.42 22.33 -2.01
C GLN A 77 -5.23 23.86 -2.02
N ASP A 78 -5.38 24.53 -0.89
CA ASP A 78 -5.21 25.98 -0.78
C ASP A 78 -3.73 26.37 -0.72
N LYS A 79 -3.35 27.29 -1.61
CA LYS A 79 -1.96 27.76 -1.81
C LYS A 79 -1.65 29.04 -1.02
N HIS A 80 -2.19 29.20 0.18
CA HIS A 80 -1.72 30.31 1.03
C HIS A 80 -0.23 30.15 1.36
#